data_AF-A0A4Q3JBV5-F1
#
_entry.id   AF-A0A4Q3JBV5-F1
#
_cell.length_a   1.000
_cell.length_b   1.000
_cell.length_c   1.000
_cell.angle_alpha   90.00
_cell.angle_beta   90.00
_cell.angle_gamma   90.00
#
_symmetry.space_group_name_H-M   'P 1'
#
loop_
_entity.id
_entity.type
_entity.pdbx_description
1 polymer ?
#
loop_
_entity_poly.entity_id
_entity_poly.type
_entity_poly.pdbx_seq_one_letter_code
_entity_poly.pdbx_strand_id
1 'polypeptide(L)'
;MAAAAGPGAAQESAPPPAPVPPAPTPPAAPAPGAETTVIDNFDFESFSAMMRKRAETPYVENEAALPEALTNLTYDEHRAIRFRPDHALWQGDPLSFQLQAFYPGARVSDTTRIYLGDGKRFELKAFSGADFEYRAPLDPTIFQRITLPGVAGFRLHYPLQRPDYFDELVTFLGASYFRALGMGNRYGLSARGLAINTATQTAEEFPHFSAFYIVKPEPGVNTIQLYAELDSPSLTGAYAFTITPGPETLIDVTARLNFRNAVDRLGVAPLTSMFTFGENDRRNR
;
A
#
# COMPACT_ATOMS: atom_id res chain seq x y z
N MET A 1 -11.36 -93.51 -7.97
CA MET A 1 -12.75 -93.38 -8.46
C MET A 1 -13.34 -92.17 -7.75
N ALA A 2 -13.27 -91.00 -8.37
CA ALA A 2 -14.33 -90.40 -9.21
C ALA A 2 -15.59 -90.11 -8.36
N ALA A 3 -15.74 -88.91 -7.80
CA ALA A 3 -16.21 -87.65 -8.41
C ALA A 3 -17.75 -87.55 -8.45
N ALA A 4 -18.28 -86.58 -7.70
CA ALA A 4 -19.47 -85.81 -8.06
C ALA A 4 -19.52 -84.54 -7.19
N ALA A 5 -19.13 -83.42 -7.79
CA ALA A 5 -19.29 -82.08 -7.24
C ALA A 5 -20.70 -81.56 -7.59
N GLY A 6 -21.43 -81.07 -6.59
CA GLY A 6 -22.69 -80.33 -6.76
C GLY A 6 -22.43 -78.83 -6.95
N PRO A 7 -23.29 -78.11 -7.70
CA PRO A 7 -22.98 -76.79 -8.23
C PRO A 7 -23.05 -75.69 -7.17
N GLY A 8 -22.12 -74.73 -7.28
CA GLY A 8 -22.05 -73.54 -6.44
C GLY A 8 -23.21 -72.58 -6.69
N ALA A 9 -23.78 -72.08 -5.60
CA ALA A 9 -24.71 -70.96 -5.64
C ALA A 9 -23.93 -69.70 -6.05
N ALA A 10 -24.29 -69.14 -7.21
CA ALA A 10 -23.82 -67.85 -7.67
C ALA A 10 -24.39 -66.76 -6.73
N GLN A 11 -23.50 -66.00 -6.12
CA GLN A 11 -23.83 -64.83 -5.33
C GLN A 11 -24.12 -63.70 -6.32
N GLU A 12 -25.39 -63.34 -6.46
CA GLU A 12 -25.85 -62.25 -7.31
C GLU A 12 -25.34 -60.92 -6.74
N SER A 13 -24.33 -60.35 -7.39
CA SER A 13 -23.76 -59.05 -7.07
C SER A 13 -24.78 -57.95 -7.33
N ALA A 14 -25.17 -57.21 -6.28
CA ALA A 14 -26.01 -56.03 -6.41
C ALA A 14 -25.37 -55.00 -7.37
N PRO A 15 -26.16 -54.30 -8.20
CA PRO A 15 -25.62 -53.27 -9.08
C PRO A 15 -25.04 -52.11 -8.26
N PRO A 16 -24.01 -51.43 -8.78
CA PRO A 16 -23.43 -50.27 -8.10
C PRO A 16 -24.48 -49.15 -8.00
N PRO A 17 -24.47 -48.36 -6.91
CA PRO A 17 -25.37 -47.23 -6.78
C PRO A 17 -25.11 -46.21 -7.90
N ALA A 18 -26.19 -45.64 -8.44
CA ALA A 18 -26.12 -44.60 -9.44
C ALA A 18 -25.33 -43.39 -8.94
N PRO A 19 -24.55 -42.71 -9.80
CA PRO A 19 -23.79 -41.53 -9.41
C PRO A 19 -24.74 -40.44 -8.91
N VAL A 20 -24.50 -39.98 -7.70
CA VAL A 20 -25.18 -38.82 -7.11
C VAL A 20 -24.85 -37.61 -7.98
N PRO A 21 -25.84 -36.84 -8.48
CA PRO A 21 -25.56 -35.63 -9.24
C PRO A 21 -24.77 -34.65 -8.35
N PRO A 22 -23.76 -33.95 -8.91
CA PRO A 22 -22.97 -33.01 -8.13
C PRO A 22 -23.89 -31.94 -7.54
N ALA A 23 -23.71 -31.66 -6.25
CA ALA A 23 -24.41 -30.58 -5.58
C ALA A 23 -24.19 -29.27 -6.37
N PRO A 24 -25.20 -28.40 -6.50
CA PRO A 24 -25.03 -27.11 -7.16
C PRO A 24 -23.90 -26.35 -6.47
N THR A 25 -22.87 -25.99 -7.25
CA THR A 25 -21.76 -25.18 -6.80
C THR A 25 -22.32 -23.93 -6.12
N PRO A 26 -21.93 -23.61 -4.87
CA PRO A 26 -22.27 -22.33 -4.26
C PRO A 26 -21.87 -21.22 -5.23
N PRO A 27 -22.65 -20.12 -5.36
CA PRO A 27 -22.23 -19.00 -6.17
C PRO A 27 -20.83 -18.58 -5.73
N ALA A 28 -19.92 -18.48 -6.71
CA ALA A 28 -18.54 -18.11 -6.48
C ALA A 28 -18.52 -16.84 -5.62
N ALA A 29 -17.76 -16.86 -4.53
CA ALA A 29 -17.43 -15.64 -3.81
C ALA A 29 -16.87 -14.63 -4.82
N PRO A 30 -17.26 -13.35 -4.76
CA PRO A 30 -16.75 -12.35 -5.68
C PRO A 30 -15.22 -12.35 -5.63
N ALA A 31 -14.58 -12.41 -6.80
CA ALA A 31 -13.15 -12.24 -6.92
C ALA A 31 -12.73 -10.92 -6.24
N PRO A 32 -11.61 -10.88 -5.50
CA PRO A 32 -11.09 -9.61 -4.99
C PRO A 32 -10.70 -8.76 -6.20
N GLY A 33 -11.33 -7.58 -6.35
CA GLY A 33 -10.96 -6.62 -7.40
C GLY A 33 -12.05 -6.21 -8.39
N ALA A 34 -13.33 -6.16 -8.00
CA ALA A 34 -14.20 -5.14 -8.61
C ALA A 34 -13.68 -3.78 -8.13
N GLU A 35 -12.76 -3.18 -8.89
CA GLU A 35 -12.12 -1.91 -8.55
C GLU A 35 -13.21 -0.85 -8.35
N THR A 36 -13.50 -0.56 -7.09
CA THR A 36 -14.34 0.56 -6.74
C THR A 36 -13.53 1.80 -7.08
N THR A 37 -13.82 2.36 -8.25
CA THR A 37 -13.17 3.57 -8.76
C THR A 37 -13.70 4.83 -8.09
N VAL A 38 -14.86 4.73 -7.44
CA VAL A 38 -15.55 5.84 -6.76
C VAL A 38 -16.07 5.37 -5.41
N ILE A 39 -15.74 6.11 -4.37
CA ILE A 39 -16.28 5.95 -3.02
C ILE A 39 -17.15 7.17 -2.72
N ASP A 40 -18.38 6.94 -2.27
CA ASP A 40 -19.34 7.97 -1.87
C ASP A 40 -19.68 7.87 -0.38
N ASN A 41 -20.16 8.98 0.20
CA ASN A 41 -20.54 9.09 1.60
C ASN A 41 -19.43 8.63 2.57
N PHE A 42 -18.18 8.93 2.24
CA PHE A 42 -17.03 8.65 3.08
C PHE A 42 -17.11 9.47 4.36
N ASP A 43 -16.85 8.80 5.48
CA ASP A 43 -16.45 9.41 6.74
C ASP A 43 -15.49 8.45 7.46
N PHE A 44 -14.79 8.96 8.48
CA PHE A 44 -13.78 8.13 9.15
C PHE A 44 -14.38 6.95 9.95
N GLU A 45 -15.63 7.05 10.42
CA GLU A 45 -16.29 5.97 11.16
C GLU A 45 -16.65 4.81 10.23
N SER A 46 -17.28 5.09 9.09
CA SER A 46 -17.62 4.11 8.07
C SER A 46 -16.36 3.47 7.46
N PHE A 47 -15.32 4.27 7.21
CA PHE A 47 -14.01 3.78 6.78
C PHE A 47 -13.38 2.85 7.83
N SER A 48 -13.45 3.21 9.11
CA SER A 48 -12.95 2.37 10.21
C SER A 48 -13.71 1.05 10.32
N ALA A 49 -15.04 1.09 10.16
CA ALA A 49 -15.88 -0.10 10.19
C ALA A 49 -15.57 -1.04 9.01
N MET A 50 -15.28 -0.49 7.83
CA MET A 50 -14.81 -1.26 6.68
C MET A 50 -13.50 -1.98 6.98
N MET A 51 -12.50 -1.28 7.56
CA MET A 51 -11.22 -1.91 7.92
C MET A 51 -11.40 -2.98 9.00
N ARG A 52 -12.29 -2.76 9.98
CA ARG A 52 -12.65 -3.77 10.98
C ARG A 52 -13.21 -5.03 10.32
N LYS A 53 -14.16 -4.90 9.41
CA LYS A 53 -14.72 -6.03 8.66
C LYS A 53 -13.66 -6.77 7.85
N ARG A 54 -12.69 -6.04 7.25
CA ARG A 54 -11.56 -6.63 6.51
C ARG A 54 -10.62 -7.46 7.40
N ALA A 55 -10.57 -7.20 8.72
CA ALA A 55 -9.82 -8.03 9.66
C ALA A 55 -10.52 -9.37 9.97
N GLU A 56 -11.79 -9.54 9.61
CA GLU A 56 -12.53 -10.80 9.79
C GLU A 56 -12.25 -11.80 8.65
N THR A 57 -11.55 -11.37 7.59
CA THR A 57 -11.16 -12.22 6.46
C THR A 57 -9.64 -12.47 6.47
N PRO A 58 -9.18 -13.63 5.97
CA PRO A 58 -7.75 -13.90 5.79
C PRO A 58 -7.05 -12.79 5.00
N TYR A 59 -5.79 -12.53 5.34
CA TYR A 59 -4.95 -11.61 4.58
C TYR A 59 -4.72 -12.14 3.16
N VAL A 60 -4.79 -11.24 2.18
CA VAL A 60 -4.48 -11.51 0.79
C VAL A 60 -3.25 -10.69 0.44
N GLU A 61 -2.21 -11.36 -0.04
CA GLU A 61 -0.95 -10.73 -0.38
C GLU A 61 -1.14 -9.71 -1.52
N ASN A 62 -0.57 -8.53 -1.37
CA ASN A 62 -0.72 -7.42 -2.31
C ASN A 62 0.31 -7.54 -3.46
N GLU A 63 0.37 -8.71 -4.10
CA GLU A 63 1.11 -8.84 -5.36
C GLU A 63 0.24 -8.28 -6.48
N ALA A 64 0.27 -6.96 -6.67
CA ALA A 64 -0.13 -6.42 -7.95
C ALA A 64 0.75 -7.11 -9.01
N ALA A 65 0.14 -7.82 -9.95
CA ALA A 65 0.85 -8.46 -11.05
C ALA A 65 1.45 -7.36 -11.95
N LEU A 66 2.60 -6.84 -11.53
CA LEU A 66 3.34 -5.84 -12.28
C LEU A 66 3.82 -6.51 -13.58
N PRO A 67 3.72 -5.83 -14.73
CA PRO A 67 4.31 -6.34 -15.96
C PRO A 67 5.78 -6.68 -15.76
N GLU A 68 6.27 -7.72 -16.44
CA GLU A 68 7.66 -8.20 -16.30
C GLU A 68 8.70 -7.09 -16.53
N ALA A 69 8.40 -6.16 -17.43
CA ALA A 69 9.23 -4.98 -17.69
C ALA A 69 9.47 -4.11 -16.43
N LEU A 70 8.57 -4.13 -15.45
CA LEU A 70 8.70 -3.39 -14.19
C LEU A 70 9.43 -4.21 -13.12
N THR A 71 9.26 -5.53 -13.10
CA THR A 71 9.89 -6.40 -12.09
C THR A 71 11.37 -6.65 -12.36
N ASN A 72 11.79 -6.67 -13.62
CA ASN A 72 13.17 -6.99 -14.02
C ASN A 72 14.14 -5.80 -14.02
N LEU A 73 13.70 -4.63 -13.53
CA LEU A 73 14.56 -3.44 -13.44
C LEU A 73 15.68 -3.64 -12.42
N THR A 74 16.91 -3.29 -12.80
CA THR A 74 18.02 -3.15 -11.86
C THR A 74 17.82 -1.92 -10.96
N TYR A 75 18.60 -1.83 -9.89
CA TYR A 75 18.55 -0.68 -8.98
C TYR A 75 18.83 0.66 -9.70
N ASP A 76 19.86 0.70 -10.55
CA ASP A 76 20.24 1.93 -11.25
C ASP A 76 19.19 2.33 -12.30
N GLU A 77 18.59 1.35 -12.97
CA GLU A 77 17.47 1.56 -13.89
C GLU A 77 16.24 2.11 -13.15
N HIS A 78 15.80 1.49 -12.06
CA HIS A 78 14.66 1.99 -11.28
C HIS A 78 14.90 3.43 -10.78
N ARG A 79 16.11 3.73 -10.32
CA ARG A 79 16.53 5.09 -9.92
C ARG A 79 16.56 6.10 -11.08
N ALA A 80 16.71 5.65 -12.32
CA ALA A 80 16.69 6.49 -13.50
C ALA A 80 15.26 6.94 -13.90
N ILE A 81 14.23 6.35 -13.28
CA ILE A 81 12.82 6.73 -13.46
C ILE A 81 12.48 7.85 -12.48
N ARG A 82 11.89 8.94 -12.98
CA ARG A 82 11.45 10.05 -12.12
C ARG A 82 10.06 10.53 -12.52
N PHE A 83 9.29 10.99 -11.55
CA PHE A 83 8.01 11.61 -11.84
C PHE A 83 8.23 12.94 -12.58
N ARG A 84 7.38 13.23 -13.57
CA ARG A 84 7.43 14.47 -14.34
C ARG A 84 6.81 15.62 -13.54
N PRO A 85 7.56 16.69 -13.19
CA PRO A 85 7.01 17.78 -12.38
C PRO A 85 5.82 18.51 -13.03
N ASP A 86 5.76 18.55 -14.36
CA ASP A 86 4.65 19.10 -15.13
C ASP A 86 3.40 18.21 -15.13
N HIS A 87 3.50 16.96 -14.68
CA HIS A 87 2.38 16.04 -14.45
C HIS A 87 1.97 15.99 -12.97
N ALA A 88 2.58 16.80 -12.10
CA ALA A 88 2.24 16.79 -10.68
C ALA A 88 0.77 17.12 -10.48
N LEU A 89 0.11 16.41 -9.57
CA LEU A 89 -1.30 16.68 -9.32
C LEU A 89 -1.43 18.05 -8.68
N TRP A 90 -2.44 18.80 -9.12
CA TRP A 90 -2.69 20.20 -8.73
C TRP A 90 -1.61 21.17 -9.21
N GLN A 91 -0.73 20.76 -10.14
CA GLN A 91 0.15 21.69 -10.83
C GLN A 91 -0.69 22.72 -11.61
N GLY A 92 -0.39 24.00 -11.41
CA GLY A 92 -1.13 25.11 -12.03
C GLY A 92 -2.42 25.52 -11.30
N ASP A 93 -2.92 24.71 -10.36
CA ASP A 93 -4.04 25.10 -9.50
C ASP A 93 -3.56 26.11 -8.42
N PRO A 94 -4.42 27.02 -7.93
CA PRO A 94 -4.10 27.95 -6.84
C PRO A 94 -4.12 27.26 -5.47
N LEU A 95 -3.41 26.12 -5.35
CA LEU A 95 -3.35 25.28 -4.16
C LEU A 95 -1.94 25.26 -3.57
N SER A 96 -1.86 25.13 -2.24
CA SER A 96 -0.58 25.12 -1.53
C SER A 96 0.16 23.77 -1.63
N PHE A 97 -0.44 22.75 -2.24
CA PHE A 97 0.12 21.40 -2.30
C PHE A 97 0.19 20.87 -3.73
N GLN A 98 1.21 20.07 -4.01
CA GLN A 98 1.32 19.24 -5.21
C GLN A 98 1.65 17.79 -4.83
N LEU A 99 1.16 16.84 -5.61
CA LEU A 99 1.44 15.41 -5.40
C LEU A 99 2.22 14.83 -6.56
N GLN A 100 3.25 14.04 -6.25
CA GLN A 100 3.98 13.24 -7.23
C GLN A 100 4.03 11.79 -6.76
N ALA A 101 3.83 10.85 -7.69
CA ALA A 101 3.87 9.42 -7.39
C ALA A 101 5.28 8.83 -7.52
N PHE A 102 5.53 7.71 -6.84
CA PHE A 102 6.71 6.87 -7.07
C PHE A 102 6.37 5.72 -8.00
N TYR A 103 7.28 5.43 -8.94
CA TYR A 103 7.09 4.37 -9.92
C TYR A 103 7.24 2.98 -9.27
N PRO A 104 6.30 2.05 -9.45
CA PRO A 104 6.41 0.67 -8.94
C PRO A 104 7.42 -0.15 -9.75
N GLY A 105 7.99 -1.19 -9.15
CA GLY A 105 8.93 -2.10 -9.82
C GLY A 105 10.23 -2.35 -9.05
N ALA A 106 11.11 -3.15 -9.67
CA ALA A 106 12.30 -3.72 -9.05
C ALA A 106 11.96 -4.44 -7.73
N ARG A 107 12.44 -3.90 -6.60
CA ARG A 107 12.17 -4.45 -5.25
C ARG A 107 10.91 -3.89 -4.59
N VAL A 108 10.17 -3.02 -5.27
CA VAL A 108 8.93 -2.41 -4.78
C VAL A 108 7.76 -2.94 -5.59
N SER A 109 7.37 -4.17 -5.27
CA SER A 109 6.24 -4.88 -5.90
C SER A 109 4.89 -4.47 -5.31
N ASP A 110 4.86 -4.15 -4.02
CA ASP A 110 3.65 -3.69 -3.36
C ASP A 110 3.21 -2.34 -3.94
N THR A 111 1.98 -2.31 -4.46
CA THR A 111 1.40 -1.08 -4.97
C THR A 111 0.37 -0.50 -4.01
N THR A 112 0.35 0.82 -3.97
CA THR A 112 -0.56 1.64 -3.22
C THR A 112 -1.49 2.34 -4.20
N ARG A 113 -2.79 2.33 -3.90
CA ARG A 113 -3.80 3.07 -4.66
C ARG A 113 -3.96 4.48 -4.09
N ILE A 114 -4.20 5.46 -4.95
CA ILE A 114 -4.45 6.84 -4.54
C ILE A 114 -5.84 7.25 -5.01
N TYR A 115 -6.66 7.67 -4.07
CA TYR A 115 -7.95 8.27 -4.33
C TYR A 115 -7.91 9.75 -3.99
N LEU A 116 -8.55 10.59 -4.80
CA LEU A 116 -8.63 12.03 -4.61
C LEU A 116 -10.08 12.45 -4.45
N GLY A 117 -10.35 13.38 -3.54
CA GLY A 117 -11.72 13.68 -3.18
C GLY A 117 -11.91 14.96 -2.37
N ASP A 118 -13.15 15.21 -1.95
CA ASP A 118 -13.55 16.36 -1.12
C ASP A 118 -13.72 15.98 0.37
N GLY A 119 -13.32 14.76 0.75
CA GLY A 119 -13.52 14.22 2.09
C GLY A 119 -14.82 13.43 2.27
N LYS A 120 -15.76 13.49 1.32
CA LYS A 120 -17.00 12.69 1.30
C LYS A 120 -17.08 11.79 0.08
N ARG A 121 -16.57 12.24 -1.05
CA ARG A 121 -16.47 11.46 -2.28
C ARG A 121 -15.02 11.39 -2.71
N PHE A 122 -14.57 10.19 -3.08
CA PHE A 122 -13.20 9.93 -3.51
C PHE A 122 -13.19 9.14 -4.81
N GLU A 123 -12.31 9.50 -5.74
CA GLU A 123 -12.17 8.82 -7.03
C GLU A 123 -10.73 8.34 -7.23
N LEU A 124 -10.59 7.13 -7.79
CA LEU A 124 -9.29 6.50 -8.03
C LEU A 124 -8.50 7.31 -9.06
N LYS A 125 -7.31 7.75 -8.69
CA LYS A 125 -6.38 8.39 -9.62
C LYS A 125 -5.58 7.32 -10.36
N ALA A 126 -5.89 7.16 -11.64
CA ALA A 126 -5.07 6.36 -12.55
C ALA A 126 -3.73 7.08 -12.83
N PHE A 127 -2.64 6.32 -12.73
CA PHE A 127 -1.30 6.71 -13.14
C PHE A 127 -0.83 5.79 -14.27
N SER A 128 0.02 6.34 -15.13
CA SER A 128 0.62 5.61 -16.24
C SER A 128 2.11 5.91 -16.34
N GLY A 129 2.83 5.12 -17.13
CA GLY A 129 4.23 5.43 -17.43
C GLY A 129 4.43 6.80 -18.08
N ALA A 130 3.40 7.38 -18.73
CA ALA A 130 3.50 8.72 -19.31
C ALA A 130 3.67 9.84 -18.26
N ASP A 131 3.37 9.56 -16.98
CA ASP A 131 3.56 10.49 -15.85
C ASP A 131 5.02 10.53 -15.38
N PHE A 132 5.90 9.73 -15.98
CA PHE A 132 7.29 9.59 -15.60
C PHE A 132 8.24 9.90 -16.76
N GLU A 133 9.40 10.41 -16.42
CA GLU A 133 10.56 10.50 -17.30
C GLU A 133 11.49 9.31 -17.06
N TYR A 134 12.04 8.79 -18.16
CA TYR A 134 12.93 7.64 -18.16
C TYR A 134 14.29 8.11 -18.67
N ARG A 135 15.29 8.12 -17.79
CA ARG A 135 16.65 8.54 -18.14
C ARG A 135 17.46 7.34 -18.59
N ALA A 136 18.52 7.60 -19.36
CA ALA A 136 19.44 6.56 -19.80
C ALA A 136 19.92 5.70 -18.60
N PRO A 137 19.98 4.36 -18.73
CA PRO A 137 19.92 3.58 -19.98
C PRO A 137 18.51 3.15 -20.44
N LEU A 138 17.44 3.59 -19.78
CA LEU A 138 16.08 3.17 -20.11
C LEU A 138 15.59 3.73 -21.45
N ASP A 139 14.85 2.92 -22.22
CA ASP A 139 14.10 3.35 -23.39
C ASP A 139 12.68 3.80 -22.97
N PRO A 140 12.35 5.10 -23.03
CA PRO A 140 11.03 5.59 -22.62
C PRO A 140 9.87 4.97 -23.39
N THR A 141 10.07 4.54 -24.64
CA THR A 141 8.99 4.02 -25.49
C THR A 141 8.42 2.70 -24.99
N ILE A 142 9.20 1.95 -24.21
CA ILE A 142 8.80 0.68 -23.57
C ILE A 142 7.83 0.97 -22.42
N PHE A 143 8.12 2.00 -21.62
CA PHE A 143 7.45 2.21 -20.34
C PHE A 143 6.29 3.21 -20.41
N GLN A 144 6.35 4.22 -21.27
CA GLN A 144 5.36 5.31 -21.31
C GLN A 144 3.91 4.84 -21.57
N ARG A 145 3.74 3.69 -22.23
CA ARG A 145 2.43 3.13 -22.57
C ARG A 145 1.86 2.19 -21.51
N ILE A 146 2.59 1.94 -20.43
CA ILE A 146 2.19 1.02 -19.38
C ILE A 146 1.18 1.73 -18.46
N THR A 147 -0.01 1.16 -18.35
CA THR A 147 -0.95 1.51 -17.28
C THR A 147 -0.48 0.88 -15.98
N LEU A 148 -0.40 1.67 -14.91
CA LEU A 148 0.06 1.17 -13.62
C LEU A 148 -1.16 0.71 -12.79
N PRO A 149 -1.14 -0.51 -12.19
CA PRO A 149 -2.22 -0.99 -11.31
C PRO A 149 -2.26 -0.24 -9.96
N GLY A 150 -1.19 0.50 -9.66
CA GLY A 150 -1.04 1.37 -8.51
C GLY A 150 0.35 1.99 -8.56
N VAL A 151 0.73 2.73 -7.53
CA VAL A 151 2.04 3.39 -7.44
C VAL A 151 2.84 2.81 -6.28
N ALA A 152 4.16 2.92 -6.26
CA ALA A 152 4.97 2.47 -5.12
C ALA A 152 4.69 3.26 -3.83
N GLY A 153 4.14 4.47 -3.99
CA GLY A 153 3.90 5.44 -2.94
C GLY A 153 3.77 6.83 -3.56
N PHE A 154 3.82 7.86 -2.72
CA PHE A 154 3.79 9.25 -3.19
C PHE A 154 4.56 10.18 -2.27
N ARG A 155 4.78 11.39 -2.77
CA ARG A 155 5.30 12.52 -2.01
C ARG A 155 4.45 13.75 -2.25
N LEU A 156 4.23 14.49 -1.17
CA LEU A 156 3.60 15.80 -1.22
C LEU A 156 4.68 16.87 -1.25
N HIS A 157 4.42 17.93 -2.00
CA HIS A 157 5.24 19.12 -2.05
C HIS A 157 4.44 20.33 -1.56
N TYR A 158 5.16 21.29 -0.99
CA TYR A 158 4.63 22.53 -0.44
C TYR A 158 5.71 23.61 -0.55
N PRO A 159 5.37 24.91 -0.71
CA PRO A 159 6.33 26.01 -0.67
C PRO A 159 6.88 26.24 0.74
N LEU A 160 7.77 25.34 1.17
CA LEU A 160 8.26 25.25 2.54
C LEU A 160 9.39 26.25 2.80
N GLN A 161 10.30 26.38 1.83
CA GLN A 161 11.50 27.23 1.96
C GLN A 161 11.30 28.60 1.34
N ARG A 162 10.56 28.67 0.22
CA ARG A 162 10.29 29.88 -0.54
C ARG A 162 8.93 29.78 -1.25
N PRO A 163 8.21 30.90 -1.44
CA PRO A 163 6.84 30.89 -1.96
C PRO A 163 6.71 30.45 -3.42
N ASP A 164 7.77 30.52 -4.22
CA ASP A 164 7.76 30.23 -5.66
C ASP A 164 8.34 28.87 -6.04
N TYR A 165 8.63 28.01 -5.05
CA TYR A 165 9.14 26.66 -5.29
C TYR A 165 8.44 25.65 -4.40
N PHE A 166 7.98 24.55 -4.98
CA PHE A 166 7.35 23.45 -4.26
C PHE A 166 8.43 22.47 -3.79
N ASP A 167 8.88 22.62 -2.55
CA ASP A 167 9.80 21.70 -1.88
C ASP A 167 9.11 20.38 -1.55
N GLU A 168 9.86 19.28 -1.52
CA GLU A 168 9.34 18.02 -0.99
C GLU A 168 9.06 18.18 0.51
N LEU A 169 7.84 17.83 0.93
CA LEU A 169 7.35 18.01 2.30
C LEU A 169 7.32 16.69 3.07
N VAL A 170 6.66 15.68 2.49
CA VAL A 170 6.47 14.38 3.12
C VAL A 170 6.41 13.29 2.05
N THR A 171 7.03 12.15 2.35
CA THR A 171 7.04 10.95 1.51
C THR A 171 6.40 9.79 2.25
N PHE A 172 5.46 9.11 1.60
CA PHE A 172 4.92 7.81 1.98
C PHE A 172 5.42 6.77 0.97
N LEU A 173 6.32 5.88 1.38
CA LEU A 173 6.97 4.92 0.48
C LEU A 173 7.53 3.72 1.25
N GLY A 174 7.16 2.52 0.81
CA GLY A 174 7.62 1.24 1.37
C GLY A 174 6.87 0.86 2.65
N ALA A 175 6.25 -0.33 2.67
CA ALA A 175 5.42 -0.81 3.77
C ALA A 175 4.51 0.32 4.32
N SER A 176 4.61 0.66 5.61
CA SER A 176 3.86 1.74 6.25
C SER A 176 4.76 2.91 6.65
N TYR A 177 5.92 3.08 6.00
CA TYR A 177 6.87 4.13 6.33
C TYR A 177 6.46 5.48 5.74
N PHE A 178 6.75 6.52 6.51
CA PHE A 178 6.70 7.88 6.02
C PHE A 178 7.75 8.76 6.70
N ARG A 179 8.15 9.83 6.01
CA ARG A 179 9.17 10.78 6.47
C ARG A 179 8.78 12.17 6.03
N ALA A 180 9.01 13.16 6.88
CA ALA A 180 8.65 14.54 6.63
C ALA A 180 9.84 15.49 6.86
N LEU A 181 9.76 16.65 6.23
CA LEU A 181 10.72 17.73 6.34
C LEU A 181 10.04 18.95 6.96
N GLY A 182 10.70 19.57 7.94
CA GLY A 182 10.43 20.93 8.37
C GLY A 182 11.34 21.91 7.63
N MET A 183 11.11 23.21 7.82
CA MET A 183 11.90 24.26 7.16
C MET A 183 13.40 24.10 7.48
N GLY A 184 14.24 24.02 6.45
CA GLY A 184 15.70 23.89 6.59
C GLY A 184 16.21 22.46 6.89
N ASN A 185 15.33 21.48 7.05
CA ASN A 185 15.72 20.11 7.36
C ASN A 185 16.14 19.31 6.11
N ARG A 186 16.88 18.22 6.35
CA ARG A 186 17.13 17.14 5.39
C ARG A 186 16.58 15.85 5.97
N TYR A 187 16.31 14.85 5.12
CA TYR A 187 15.83 13.57 5.61
C TYR A 187 16.85 12.90 6.51
N GLY A 188 16.36 12.42 7.65
CA GLY A 188 17.10 11.60 8.61
C GLY A 188 16.27 10.37 8.97
N LEU A 189 15.48 10.49 10.04
CA LEU A 189 14.61 9.41 10.51
C LEU A 189 13.35 9.23 9.66
N SER A 190 12.73 8.07 9.79
CA SER A 190 11.39 7.77 9.28
C SER A 190 10.46 7.37 10.44
N ALA A 191 9.18 7.70 10.32
CA ALA A 191 8.12 7.08 11.10
C ALA A 191 7.56 5.87 10.35
N ARG A 192 6.83 5.00 11.07
CA ARG A 192 5.97 3.98 10.45
C ARG A 192 4.56 4.08 11.01
N GLY A 193 3.58 3.62 10.25
CA GLY A 193 2.21 3.47 10.74
C GLY A 193 2.15 2.54 11.95
N LEU A 194 2.89 1.43 11.90
CA LEU A 194 2.93 0.42 12.95
C LEU A 194 4.18 -0.45 12.86
N ALA A 195 4.59 -1.04 13.98
CA ALA A 195 5.62 -2.07 14.04
C ALA A 195 5.05 -3.32 14.73
N ILE A 196 5.30 -4.50 14.17
CA ILE A 196 4.76 -5.77 14.70
C ILE A 196 5.91 -6.75 14.88
N ASN A 197 6.02 -7.31 16.08
CA ASN A 197 7.01 -8.32 16.46
C ASN A 197 8.48 -7.88 16.31
N THR A 198 8.76 -6.58 16.16
CA THR A 198 10.13 -6.03 16.10
C THR A 198 10.93 -6.40 17.34
N ALA A 199 12.14 -6.91 17.14
CA ALA A 199 13.06 -7.37 18.20
C ALA A 199 12.44 -8.43 19.14
N THR A 200 11.70 -9.37 18.56
CA THR A 200 11.19 -10.57 19.25
C THR A 200 11.79 -11.85 18.65
N GLN A 201 11.39 -13.02 19.13
CA GLN A 201 11.79 -14.31 18.52
C GLN A 201 10.97 -14.65 17.27
N THR A 202 9.78 -14.05 17.14
CA THR A 202 8.94 -14.13 15.95
C THR A 202 9.45 -13.14 14.90
N ALA A 203 9.39 -13.51 13.62
CA ALA A 203 9.80 -12.64 12.52
C ALA A 203 9.03 -11.30 12.58
N GLU A 204 9.74 -10.20 12.31
CA GLU A 204 9.11 -8.88 12.21
C GLU A 204 8.14 -8.87 11.02
N GLU A 205 6.92 -8.43 11.28
CA GLU A 205 5.91 -8.21 10.25
C GLU A 205 5.88 -6.73 9.89
N PHE A 206 5.81 -6.44 8.59
CA PHE A 206 5.83 -5.09 8.03
C PHE A 206 4.48 -4.74 7.41
N PRO A 207 3.56 -4.10 8.17
CA PRO A 207 2.29 -3.66 7.60
C PRO A 207 2.47 -2.64 6.51
N HIS A 208 1.61 -2.69 5.50
CA HIS A 208 1.68 -1.83 4.32
C HIS A 208 0.49 -0.89 4.22
N PHE A 209 0.72 0.35 3.77
CA PHE A 209 -0.36 1.26 3.38
C PHE A 209 -0.88 0.96 1.96
N SER A 210 -1.96 0.18 1.85
CA SER A 210 -2.49 -0.33 0.56
C SER A 210 -3.27 0.69 -0.26
N ALA A 211 -3.84 1.71 0.38
CA ALA A 211 -4.56 2.78 -0.29
C ALA A 211 -4.52 4.07 0.53
N PHE A 212 -4.57 5.20 -0.17
CA PHE A 212 -4.71 6.53 0.41
C PHE A 212 -5.92 7.26 -0.17
N TYR A 213 -6.64 7.98 0.67
CA TYR A 213 -7.74 8.87 0.30
C TYR A 213 -7.34 10.29 0.66
N ILE A 214 -6.95 11.07 -0.33
CA ILE A 214 -6.35 12.39 -0.14
C ILE A 214 -7.40 13.45 -0.44
N VAL A 215 -7.71 14.26 0.56
CA VAL A 215 -8.65 15.37 0.42
C VAL A 215 -7.95 16.47 -0.39
N LYS A 216 -8.51 16.83 -1.53
CA LYS A 216 -8.04 17.97 -2.32
C LYS A 216 -8.20 19.22 -1.46
N PRO A 217 -7.11 19.95 -1.15
CA PRO A 217 -7.20 21.15 -0.32
C PRO A 217 -7.97 22.24 -1.06
N GLU A 218 -8.63 23.12 -0.31
CA GLU A 218 -9.20 24.35 -0.85
C GLU A 218 -8.12 25.43 -1.02
N PRO A 219 -8.29 26.40 -1.94
CA PRO A 219 -7.37 27.52 -2.07
C PRO A 219 -7.13 28.25 -0.75
N GLY A 220 -5.86 28.49 -0.41
CA GLY A 220 -5.45 29.17 0.83
C GLY A 220 -5.39 28.27 2.07
N VAL A 221 -5.83 27.01 1.98
CA VAL A 221 -5.68 26.03 3.06
C VAL A 221 -4.26 25.45 3.04
N ASN A 222 -3.54 25.64 4.14
CA ASN A 222 -2.14 25.19 4.29
C ASN A 222 -2.01 23.89 5.08
N THR A 223 -3.10 23.13 5.22
CA THR A 223 -3.10 21.80 5.81
C THR A 223 -3.63 20.80 4.80
N ILE A 224 -3.10 19.57 4.82
CA ILE A 224 -3.60 18.50 3.95
C ILE A 224 -4.05 17.31 4.80
N GLN A 225 -5.28 16.86 4.53
CA GLN A 225 -5.88 15.70 5.18
C GLN A 225 -5.80 14.50 4.24
N LEU A 226 -5.41 13.35 4.78
CA LEU A 226 -5.43 12.09 4.06
C LEU A 226 -5.78 10.94 5.00
N TYR A 227 -6.47 9.93 4.47
CA TYR A 227 -6.74 8.68 5.15
C TYR A 227 -5.93 7.56 4.51
N ALA A 228 -5.57 6.54 5.28
CA ALA A 228 -4.84 5.38 4.76
C ALA A 228 -5.40 4.06 5.26
N GLU A 229 -5.49 3.09 4.35
CA GLU A 229 -5.69 1.68 4.68
C GLU A 229 -4.33 1.08 5.05
N LEU A 230 -4.20 0.54 6.25
CA LEU A 230 -3.09 -0.32 6.62
C LEU A 230 -3.55 -1.77 6.60
N ASP A 231 -2.78 -2.64 5.95
CA ASP A 231 -3.08 -4.06 5.86
C ASP A 231 -1.83 -4.92 6.09
N SER A 232 -1.99 -6.04 6.79
CA SER A 232 -0.91 -6.99 7.09
C SER A 232 -1.46 -8.37 7.48
N PRO A 233 -0.64 -9.44 7.49
CA PRO A 233 -1.08 -10.76 7.94
C PRO A 233 -1.79 -10.76 9.30
N SER A 234 -1.32 -9.95 10.25
CA SER A 234 -1.84 -9.96 11.62
C SER A 234 -2.95 -8.95 11.89
N LEU A 235 -3.09 -7.86 11.13
CA LEU A 235 -4.11 -6.83 11.41
C LEU A 235 -4.44 -5.93 10.22
N THR A 236 -5.52 -5.18 10.35
CA THR A 236 -5.84 -4.01 9.53
C THR A 236 -5.79 -2.73 10.36
N GLY A 237 -5.64 -1.59 9.70
CA GLY A 237 -5.72 -0.28 10.33
C GLY A 237 -6.42 0.76 9.46
N ALA A 238 -7.22 1.62 10.08
CA ALA A 238 -7.73 2.85 9.49
C ALA A 238 -6.97 4.04 10.08
N TYR A 239 -6.29 4.79 9.22
CA TYR A 239 -5.50 5.96 9.62
C TYR A 239 -6.13 7.24 9.08
N ALA A 240 -6.11 8.30 9.88
CA ALA A 240 -6.37 9.67 9.48
C ALA A 240 -5.15 10.52 9.82
N PHE A 241 -4.63 11.23 8.83
CA PHE A 241 -3.50 12.12 8.94
C PHE A 241 -3.94 13.55 8.63
N THR A 242 -3.49 14.50 9.45
CA THR A 242 -3.54 15.93 9.13
C THR A 242 -2.12 16.48 9.19
N ILE A 243 -1.63 16.96 8.05
CA ILE A 243 -0.26 17.44 7.90
C ILE A 243 -0.28 18.97 7.79
N THR A 244 0.47 19.62 8.67
CA THR A 244 0.62 21.07 8.75
C THR A 244 2.09 21.44 8.56
N PRO A 245 2.50 21.95 7.37
CA PRO A 245 3.86 22.40 7.10
C PRO A 245 4.24 23.63 7.92
N GLY A 246 5.52 23.75 8.28
CA GLY A 246 6.04 24.91 9.00
C GLY A 246 7.54 24.79 9.30
N PRO A 247 8.07 25.63 10.21
CA PRO A 247 9.41 25.44 10.76
C PRO A 247 9.58 24.01 11.27
N GLU A 248 8.55 23.50 11.92
CA GLU A 248 8.33 22.08 12.18
C GLU A 248 7.09 21.66 11.40
N THR A 249 7.19 20.56 10.65
CA THR A 249 6.01 19.96 10.01
C THR A 249 5.32 19.07 11.03
N LEU A 250 4.11 19.46 11.43
CA LEU A 250 3.27 18.71 12.37
C LEU A 250 2.41 17.71 11.61
N ILE A 251 2.35 16.47 12.11
CA ILE A 251 1.52 15.41 11.54
C ILE A 251 0.68 14.81 12.67
N ASP A 252 -0.60 15.19 12.71
CA ASP A 252 -1.57 14.58 13.61
C ASP A 252 -2.04 13.26 13.02
N VAL A 253 -2.00 12.19 13.83
CA VAL A 253 -2.35 10.84 13.40
C VAL A 253 -3.38 10.23 14.33
N THR A 254 -4.53 9.85 13.78
CA THR A 254 -5.51 8.97 14.45
C THR A 254 -5.46 7.61 13.79
N ALA A 255 -5.34 6.53 14.57
CA ALA A 255 -5.31 5.17 14.06
C ALA A 255 -6.31 4.27 14.81
N ARG A 256 -7.00 3.40 14.07
CA ARG A 256 -7.86 2.34 14.60
C ARG A 256 -7.39 1.01 14.07
N LEU A 257 -6.91 0.15 14.96
CA LEU A 257 -6.28 -1.12 14.64
C LEU A 257 -7.23 -2.28 14.94
N ASN A 258 -7.34 -3.24 14.01
CA ASN A 258 -8.21 -4.40 14.14
C ASN A 258 -7.41 -5.67 13.85
N PHE A 259 -7.26 -6.52 14.87
CA PHE A 259 -6.44 -7.73 14.79
C PHE A 259 -7.15 -8.85 14.03
N ARG A 260 -6.44 -9.48 13.10
CA ARG A 260 -6.76 -10.79 12.53
C ARG A 260 -6.24 -11.91 13.40
N ASN A 261 -5.00 -11.75 13.87
CA ASN A 261 -4.23 -12.74 14.59
C ASN A 261 -3.61 -12.12 15.85
N ALA A 262 -3.24 -12.98 16.81
CA ALA A 262 -2.45 -12.54 17.95
C ALA A 262 -1.05 -12.08 17.50
N VAL A 263 -0.51 -11.05 18.15
CA VAL A 263 0.86 -10.58 17.96
C VAL A 263 1.61 -10.58 19.28
N ASP A 264 2.91 -10.84 19.24
CA ASP A 264 3.75 -10.88 20.45
C ASP A 264 4.09 -9.47 20.94
N ARG A 265 4.32 -8.55 20.00
CA ARG A 265 4.65 -7.16 20.31
C ARG A 265 4.06 -6.20 19.30
N LEU A 266 3.39 -5.17 19.81
CA LEU A 266 2.87 -4.05 19.03
C LEU A 266 3.68 -2.78 19.34
N GLY A 267 4.25 -2.15 18.32
CA GLY A 267 4.89 -0.85 18.40
C GLY A 267 4.00 0.24 17.82
N VAL A 268 3.50 1.12 18.69
CA VAL A 268 2.65 2.27 18.33
C VAL A 268 3.52 3.52 18.18
N ALA A 269 3.21 4.35 17.17
CA ALA A 269 4.01 5.52 16.77
C ALA A 269 5.53 5.22 16.64
N PRO A 270 5.92 4.16 15.93
CA PRO A 270 7.33 3.77 15.81
C PRO A 270 8.14 4.77 15.00
N LEU A 271 9.37 5.01 15.44
CA LEU A 271 10.39 5.75 14.71
C LEU A 271 11.56 4.82 14.38
N THR A 272 12.16 5.02 13.21
CA THR A 272 13.36 4.31 12.76
C THR A 272 14.40 5.33 12.33
N SER A 273 15.61 5.18 12.84
CA SER A 273 16.75 6.03 12.52
C SER A 273 18.02 5.19 12.40
N MET A 274 19.14 5.84 12.09
CA MET A 274 20.44 5.21 11.94
C MET A 274 21.47 5.94 12.80
N PHE A 275 22.24 5.18 13.56
CA PHE A 275 23.41 5.66 14.30
C PHE A 275 24.61 4.79 13.92
N THR A 276 25.66 5.42 13.39
CA THR A 276 26.90 4.69 13.06
C THR A 276 27.90 4.75 14.22
N PHE A 277 28.23 5.94 14.71
CA PHE A 277 29.12 6.18 15.85
C PHE A 277 28.93 7.60 16.40
N GLY A 278 29.48 7.87 17.59
CA GLY A 278 29.47 9.18 18.25
C GLY A 278 30.52 9.22 19.36
N GLU A 279 30.75 10.38 19.98
CA GLU A 279 31.75 10.54 21.05
C GLU A 279 31.51 9.62 22.26
N ASN A 280 30.26 9.17 22.43
CA ASN A 280 29.81 8.22 23.44
C ASN A 280 30.10 6.74 23.07
N ASP A 281 30.54 6.44 21.86
CA ASP A 281 30.96 5.10 21.45
C ASP A 281 32.49 5.01 21.36
N ARG A 282 33.11 4.45 22.40
CA ARG A 282 34.57 4.32 22.53
C ARG A 282 35.14 3.07 21.85
N ARG A 283 34.34 2.26 21.15
CA ARG A 283 34.80 0.97 20.60
C ARG A 283 35.89 1.08 19.53
N ASN A 284 36.17 2.28 19.02
CA ASN A 284 37.19 2.55 18.00
C ASN A 284 38.24 3.61 18.42
N ARG A 285 38.62 3.69 19.71
CA ARG A 285 39.79 4.48 20.16
C ARG A 285 40.93 3.58 20.61
#